data_AF-A0A945L2Z1-F1
#
_entry.id   AF-A0A945L2Z1-F1
#
_cell.length_a   1.000
_cell.length_b   1.000
_cell.length_c   1.000
_cell.angle_alpha   90.00
_cell.angle_beta   90.00
_cell.angle_gamma   90.00
#
_symmetry.space_group_name_H-M   'P 1'
#
loop_
_entity.id
_entity.type
_entity.pdbx_description
1 polymer ?
#
loop_
_entity_poly.entity_id
_entity_poly.type
_entity_poly.pdbx_seq_one_letter_code
_entity_poly.pdbx_strand_id
1 'polypeptide(L)' 'SYPRFPADVLEQGALQRRSICRTFSDCTTAPRNGMISGCFPLDPYYKELPEFARLKQIKKDLATG' A
#
# COMPACT_ATOMS: atom_id res chain seq x y z
N SER A 1 -3.90 3.27 0.20
CA SER A 1 -4.89 4.13 0.85
C SER A 1 -4.60 5.56 0.43
N TYR A 2 -5.62 6.38 0.19
CA TYR A 2 -5.47 7.81 -0.15
C TYR A 2 -6.31 8.65 0.82
N PRO A 3 -5.85 8.84 2.08
CA PRO A 3 -6.68 9.44 3.12
C PRO A 3 -7.08 10.89 2.84
N ARG A 4 -6.25 11.63 2.09
CA ARG A 4 -6.49 13.01 1.69
C ARG A 4 -7.46 13.17 0.51
N PHE A 5 -7.95 12.07 -0.07
CA PHE A 5 -8.82 12.10 -1.25
C PHE A 5 -10.00 13.08 -1.12
N PRO A 6 -10.80 13.09 -0.03
CA PRO A 6 -11.93 14.02 0.05
C PRO A 6 -11.50 15.49 0.02
N ALA A 7 -10.43 15.82 0.74
CA ALA A 7 -9.93 17.19 0.81
C ALA A 7 -9.30 17.64 -0.51
N ASP A 8 -8.47 16.80 -1.15
CA ASP A 8 -7.83 17.15 -2.42
C ASP A 8 -8.87 17.35 -3.54
N VAL A 9 -9.95 16.57 -3.55
CA VAL A 9 -11.06 16.77 -4.50
C VAL A 9 -11.80 18.08 -4.24
N LEU A 10 -12.15 18.37 -2.98
CA LEU A 10 -12.96 19.54 -2.63
C LEU A 10 -12.19 20.86 -2.71
N GLU A 11 -10.93 20.86 -2.29
CA GLU A 11 -10.12 22.08 -2.19
C GLU A 11 -9.32 22.36 -3.47
N GLN A 12 -8.80 21.31 -4.13
CA GLN A 12 -7.88 21.46 -5.27
C GLN A 12 -8.55 21.08 -6.60
N GLY A 13 -9.73 20.44 -6.59
CA GLY A 13 -10.40 19.97 -7.79
C GLY A 13 -9.61 18.92 -8.59
N ALA A 14 -8.60 18.29 -7.97
CA ALA A 14 -7.65 17.42 -8.64
C ALA A 14 -7.27 16.21 -7.78
N LEU A 15 -6.97 15.09 -8.46
CA LEU A 15 -6.50 13.88 -7.80
C LEU A 15 -4.97 13.82 -7.78
N GLN A 16 -4.41 13.46 -6.63
CA GLN A 16 -3.00 13.08 -6.52
C GLN A 16 -2.81 11.68 -7.10
N ARG A 17 -2.52 11.61 -8.40
CA ARG A 17 -2.37 10.35 -9.17
C ARG A 17 -1.44 9.32 -8.51
N ARG A 18 -0.39 9.77 -7.80
CA ARG A 18 0.57 8.89 -7.12
C ARG A 18 -0.03 8.15 -5.91
N SER A 19 -1.11 8.66 -5.32
CA SER A 19 -1.78 8.08 -4.16
C SER A 19 -2.89 7.08 -4.53
N ILE A 20 -3.24 6.99 -5.81
CA ILE A 20 -4.27 6.07 -6.29
C ILE A 20 -3.78 4.63 -6.20
N CYS A 21 -4.63 3.74 -5.68
CA CYS A 21 -4.34 2.31 -5.56
C CYS A 21 -4.11 1.69 -6.94
N ARG A 22 -3.03 0.92 -7.08
CA ARG A 22 -2.68 0.16 -8.31
C ARG A 22 -2.78 -1.35 -8.09
N THR A 23 -3.71 -1.77 -7.23
CA THR A 23 -4.07 -3.19 -6.99
C THR A 23 -2.89 -4.12 -6.68
N PHE A 24 -1.93 -3.65 -5.88
CA PHE A 24 -0.80 -4.48 -5.44
C PHE A 24 -1.19 -5.60 -4.48
N SER A 25 -2.40 -5.53 -3.91
CA SER A 25 -2.96 -6.45 -2.92
C SER A 25 -2.24 -6.49 -1.56
N ASP A 26 -1.17 -5.71 -1.37
CA ASP A 26 -0.37 -5.64 -0.15
C ASP A 26 -1.20 -5.36 1.12
N CYS A 27 -2.23 -4.52 1.02
CA CYS A 27 -3.15 -4.22 2.13
C CYS A 27 -3.94 -5.45 2.62
N THR A 28 -4.05 -6.49 1.80
CA THR A 28 -4.71 -7.75 2.16
C THR A 28 -3.72 -8.90 2.36
N THR A 29 -2.61 -8.94 1.63
CA THR A 29 -1.57 -9.96 1.78
C THR A 29 -0.87 -9.85 3.13
N ALA A 30 -0.54 -8.63 3.57
CA ALA A 30 0.14 -8.44 4.85
C ALA A 30 -0.66 -8.97 6.06
N PRO A 31 -1.93 -8.57 6.29
CA PRO A 31 -2.69 -9.08 7.43
C PRO A 31 -2.99 -10.58 7.38
N ARG A 32 -3.11 -11.19 6.19
CA ARG A 32 -3.22 -12.66 6.06
C ARG A 32 -1.95 -13.41 6.49
N ASN A 33 -0.83 -12.71 6.64
CA ASN A 33 0.45 -13.24 7.11
C ASN A 33 0.84 -12.68 8.50
N GLY A 34 -0.14 -12.20 9.28
CA GLY A 34 0.07 -11.72 10.64
C GLY A 34 0.82 -10.38 10.75
N MET A 35 0.87 -9.58 9.68
CA MET A 35 1.47 -8.25 9.67
C MET A 35 0.40 -7.15 9.66
N ILE A 36 0.79 -5.91 9.92
CA ILE A 36 -0.13 -4.77 9.86
C ILE A 36 -0.69 -4.58 8.43
N SER A 37 -1.94 -4.12 8.33
CA SER A 37 -2.52 -3.71 7.04
C SER A 37 -2.06 -2.31 6.65
N GLY A 38 -1.75 -2.09 5.37
CA GLY A 38 -1.18 -0.84 4.92
C GLY A 38 -0.98 -0.71 3.42
N CYS A 39 -0.61 0.48 2.96
CA CYS A 39 -0.29 0.75 1.56
C CYS A 39 1.23 0.83 1.33
N PHE A 40 1.91 -0.29 1.56
CA PHE A 40 3.35 -0.46 1.47
C PHE A 40 4.09 0.19 0.28
N PRO A 41 3.59 0.14 -0.98
CA PRO A 41 4.32 0.68 -2.11
C PRO A 41 4.05 2.17 -2.40
N LEU A 42 3.02 2.78 -1.82
CA LEU A 42 2.60 4.16 -2.13
C LEU A 42 2.74 5.12 -0.93
N ASP A 43 2.51 4.62 0.27
CA ASP A 43 2.54 5.42 1.49
C ASP A 43 3.97 5.44 2.06
N PRO A 44 4.61 6.62 2.22
CA PRO A 44 5.97 6.73 2.73
C PRO A 44 6.17 6.04 4.07
N TYR A 45 5.22 6.15 4.99
CA TYR A 45 5.31 5.54 6.32
C TYR A 45 5.40 4.01 6.19
N TYR A 46 4.48 3.39 5.45
CA TYR A 46 4.50 1.93 5.27
C TYR A 46 5.70 1.45 4.44
N LYS A 47 6.21 2.29 3.53
CA LYS A 47 7.36 1.94 2.68
C LYS A 47 8.66 1.82 3.49
N GLU A 48 8.78 2.57 4.58
CA GLU A 48 9.95 2.59 5.45
C GLU A 48 9.93 1.48 6.52
N LEU A 49 8.77 0.87 6.75
CA LEU A 49 8.63 -0.22 7.71
C LEU A 49 9.32 -1.52 7.25
N PRO A 50 9.93 -2.30 8.18
CA PRO A 50 10.59 -3.56 7.85
C PRO A 50 9.63 -4.59 7.23
N GLU A 51 8.34 -4.53 7.56
CA GLU A 51 7.28 -5.36 6.99
C GLU A 51 7.19 -5.22 5.46
N PHE A 52 7.61 -4.09 4.87
CA PHE A 52 7.60 -3.97 3.40
C PHE A 52 8.57 -4.96 2.75
N ALA A 53 9.78 -5.09 3.31
CA ALA A 53 10.77 -6.04 2.81
C ALA A 53 10.28 -7.48 2.99
N ARG A 54 9.71 -7.79 4.17
CA ARG A 54 9.11 -9.11 4.45
C ARG A 54 7.96 -9.43 3.48
N LEU A 55 7.10 -8.46 3.17
CA LEU A 55 5.98 -8.65 2.25
C LEU A 55 6.44 -8.92 0.82
N LYS A 56 7.50 -8.25 0.36
CA LYS A 56 8.11 -8.56 -0.95
C LYS A 56 8.62 -10.00 -1.02
N GLN A 57 9.23 -10.49 0.05
CA GLN A 57 9.69 -11.88 0.11
C GLN A 57 8.52 -12.87 0.06
N ILE A 58 7.50 -12.67 0.90
CA ILE A 58 6.28 -13.51 0.91
C ILE A 58 5.65 -13.59 -0.49
N LYS A 59 5.52 -12.46 -1.18
CA LYS A 59 4.94 -12.43 -2.53
C LYS A 59 5.81 -13.13 -3.58
N LYS A 60 7.14 -13.07 -3.43
CA LYS A 60 8.08 -13.79 -4.30
C LYS A 60 7.94 -15.30 -4.10
N ASP A 61 7.84 -15.73 -2.84
CA ASP A 61 7.68 -17.15 -2.50
C ASP A 61 6.36 -17.70 -3.05
N LEU A 62 5.27 -16.95 -2.90
CA LEU A 62 3.95 -17.31 -3.48
C LEU A 62 3.94 -17.39 -5.01
N ALA A 63 4.78 -16.63 -5.70
CA ALA A 63 4.85 -16.63 -7.16
C ALA A 63 5.74 -17.74 -7.74
N THR A 64 6.53 -18.40 -6.89
CA THR A 64 7.48 -19.45 -7.30
C THR A 64 6.94 -20.86 -6.98
N GLY A 65 5.82 -20.96 -6.26
CA GLY A 65 5.15 -22.21 -5.90
C GLY A 65 4.01 -22.61 -6.83
#